data_AF-A0A431KYV7-F1
#
_entry.id   AF-A0A431KYV7-F1
#
_cell.length_a   1.000
_cell.length_b   1.000
_cell.length_c   1.000
_cell.angle_alpha   90.00
_cell.angle_beta   90.00
_cell.angle_gamma   90.00
#
_symmetry.space_group_name_H-M   'P 1'
#
loop_
_entity.id
_entity.type
_entity.pdbx_description
1 polymer ?
#
loop_
_entity_poly.entity_id
_entity_poly.type
_entity_poly.pdbx_seq_one_letter_code
_entity_poly.pdbx_strand_id
1 'polypeptide(L)'
;MGAGAVAGAGVQEKSAKTAAKPKARSARSLKKQFKYLVPQYRLILVKEPGVKPAQISDPISFHHFVQPLAHYSEEHFIAFHLDAKFQVIGYHEVSKGTLSASLVHPREVFKAALLSNAHAIIVAHNHPSGSTEPSREDIETTKQLIKAGKIMGVEVVDHCIVSSEGMNSLRENEPHLWLT
;
A
#
# COMPACT_ATOMS: atom_id res chain seq x y z
N MET A 1 -83.01 7.04 -37.90
CA MET A 1 -81.87 7.52 -37.08
C MET A 1 -82.24 7.22 -35.63
N GLY A 2 -81.95 6.08 -35.02
CA GLY A 2 -80.74 5.25 -35.02
C GLY A 2 -80.26 5.19 -33.56
N ALA A 3 -80.82 4.27 -32.77
CA ALA A 3 -80.63 4.10 -31.33
C ALA A 3 -79.46 3.16 -30.98
N GLY A 4 -79.03 3.19 -29.71
CA GLY A 4 -78.18 2.19 -29.05
C GLY A 4 -76.73 2.66 -28.82
N ALA A 5 -76.00 2.24 -27.80
CA ALA A 5 -76.26 1.39 -26.65
C ALA A 5 -75.11 1.59 -25.63
N VAL A 6 -75.29 1.03 -24.45
CA VAL A 6 -74.53 1.18 -23.20
C VAL A 6 -73.28 0.28 -23.15
N ALA A 7 -72.41 0.53 -22.15
CA ALA A 7 -71.35 -0.32 -21.57
C ALA A 7 -69.94 -0.11 -22.15
N GLY A 8 -68.85 -0.10 -21.38
CA GLY A 8 -68.62 -0.38 -19.97
C GLY A 8 -67.11 -0.39 -19.68
N ALA A 9 -66.77 -0.22 -18.40
CA ALA A 9 -65.56 -0.62 -17.66
C ALA A 9 -64.18 -0.67 -18.36
N GLY A 10 -63.18 -0.04 -17.73
CA GLY A 10 -61.78 -0.30 -18.05
C GLY A 10 -60.77 0.50 -17.23
N VAL A 11 -60.73 0.29 -15.91
CA VAL A 11 -59.56 0.63 -15.10
C VAL A 11 -58.36 -0.15 -15.65
N GLN A 12 -57.29 0.55 -16.06
CA GLN A 12 -55.98 -0.07 -16.20
C GLN A 12 -54.92 0.80 -15.52
N GLU A 13 -54.77 0.52 -14.24
CA GLU A 13 -53.61 0.84 -13.43
C GLU A 13 -52.38 0.15 -14.03
N LYS A 14 -51.47 0.92 -14.64
CA LYS A 14 -50.19 0.38 -15.12
C LYS A 14 -49.31 0.06 -13.92
N SER A 15 -49.29 -1.22 -13.57
CA SER A 15 -48.37 -1.86 -12.64
C SER A 15 -46.91 -1.46 -12.94
N ALA A 16 -46.34 -0.61 -12.09
CA ALA A 16 -44.91 -0.41 -12.02
C ALA A 16 -44.30 -1.65 -11.37
N LYS A 17 -43.71 -2.53 -12.20
CA LYS A 17 -42.85 -3.63 -11.73
C LYS A 17 -41.67 -3.02 -10.97
N THR A 18 -41.73 -3.03 -9.65
CA THR A 18 -40.60 -2.74 -8.79
C THR A 18 -39.54 -3.82 -8.99
N ALA A 19 -38.42 -3.43 -9.61
CA ALA A 19 -37.24 -4.27 -9.71
C ALA A 19 -36.78 -4.64 -8.27
N ALA A 20 -36.81 -5.93 -7.96
CA ALA A 20 -36.35 -6.43 -6.67
C ALA A 20 -34.86 -6.10 -6.50
N LYS A 21 -34.53 -5.26 -5.51
CA LYS A 21 -33.15 -5.03 -5.08
C LYS A 21 -32.51 -6.39 -4.74
N PRO A 22 -31.25 -6.64 -5.15
CA PRO A 22 -30.59 -7.90 -4.82
C PRO A 22 -30.53 -8.00 -3.30
N LYS A 23 -31.10 -9.09 -2.75
CA LYS A 23 -31.01 -9.37 -1.31
C LYS A 23 -29.52 -9.48 -0.98
N ALA A 24 -29.01 -8.47 -0.27
CA ALA A 24 -27.69 -8.53 0.32
C ALA A 24 -27.60 -9.88 1.06
N ARG A 25 -26.67 -10.75 0.65
CA ARG A 25 -26.36 -11.98 1.37
C ARG A 25 -25.97 -11.55 2.77
N SER A 26 -26.96 -11.64 3.66
CA SER A 26 -26.83 -11.19 5.03
C SER A 26 -25.66 -11.95 5.62
N ALA A 27 -24.64 -11.23 6.07
CA ALA A 27 -23.62 -11.74 6.98
C ALA A 27 -24.23 -12.18 8.35
N ARG A 28 -25.48 -12.67 8.36
CA ARG A 28 -26.03 -13.59 9.36
C ARG A 28 -25.24 -14.89 9.24
N SER A 29 -24.41 -15.31 10.17
CA SER A 29 -23.76 -14.68 11.30
C SER A 29 -22.62 -15.65 11.57
N LEU A 30 -21.42 -15.37 11.04
CA LEU A 30 -20.23 -16.20 11.36
C LEU A 30 -20.06 -16.34 12.89
N LYS A 31 -20.57 -15.37 13.65
CA LYS A 31 -20.66 -15.40 15.12
C LYS A 31 -21.43 -16.60 15.69
N LYS A 32 -22.35 -17.25 14.94
CA LYS A 32 -23.06 -18.46 15.40
C LYS A 32 -22.24 -19.75 15.19
N GLN A 33 -21.20 -19.73 14.36
CA GLN A 33 -20.41 -20.91 14.02
C GLN A 33 -19.16 -21.07 14.90
N PHE A 34 -18.67 -20.00 15.51
CA PHE A 34 -17.59 -20.07 16.48
C PHE A 34 -18.17 -20.36 17.87
N LYS A 35 -18.15 -21.64 18.29
CA LYS A 35 -18.49 -22.07 19.66
C LYS A 35 -17.55 -21.47 20.72
N TYR A 36 -16.39 -20.98 20.29
CA TYR A 36 -15.41 -20.26 21.12
C TYR A 36 -15.49 -18.76 20.78
N LEU A 37 -15.48 -17.91 21.82
CA LEU A 37 -15.46 -16.46 21.68
C LEU A 37 -14.11 -16.00 21.11
N VAL A 38 -13.92 -16.13 19.80
CA VAL A 38 -12.76 -15.60 19.09
C VAL A 38 -12.97 -14.11 18.84
N PRO A 39 -12.04 -13.22 19.25
CA PRO A 39 -12.17 -11.80 18.98
C PRO A 39 -12.12 -11.52 17.48
N GLN A 40 -13.01 -10.66 17.00
CA GLN A 40 -12.97 -10.17 15.63
C GLN A 40 -12.03 -8.95 15.58
N TYR A 41 -10.93 -9.05 14.84
CA TYR A 41 -10.05 -7.92 14.56
C TYR A 41 -10.46 -7.22 13.27
N ARG A 42 -10.32 -5.88 13.25
CA ARG A 42 -10.43 -5.05 12.05
C ARG A 42 -9.17 -4.22 11.95
N LEU A 43 -8.51 -4.28 10.81
CA LEU A 43 -7.41 -3.38 10.48
C LEU A 43 -7.97 -2.23 9.64
N ILE A 44 -7.54 -1.01 9.94
CA ILE A 44 -7.90 0.19 9.20
C ILE A 44 -6.62 0.95 8.84
N LEU A 45 -6.60 1.52 7.64
CA LEU A 45 -5.56 2.46 7.24
C LEU A 45 -5.99 3.87 7.68
N VAL A 46 -5.11 4.55 8.42
CA VAL A 46 -5.25 5.98 8.70
C VAL A 46 -4.26 6.72 7.80
N LYS A 47 -4.76 7.70 7.04
CA LYS A 47 -3.92 8.57 6.22
C LYS A 47 -3.74 9.89 6.96
N GLU A 48 -2.51 10.20 7.35
CA GLU A 48 -2.17 11.50 7.93
C GLU A 48 -2.40 12.62 6.89
N PRO A 49 -2.80 13.82 7.32
CA PRO A 49 -2.93 14.96 6.44
C PRO A 49 -1.56 15.33 5.85
N GLY A 50 -1.50 15.53 4.55
CA GLY A 50 -0.25 15.83 3.84
C GLY A 50 -0.50 16.42 2.46
N VAL A 51 0.56 16.90 1.83
CA VAL A 51 0.53 17.37 0.45
C VAL A 51 0.27 16.17 -0.47
N LYS A 52 -0.48 16.37 -1.57
CA LYS A 52 -0.62 15.32 -2.57
C LYS A 52 0.77 14.91 -3.06
N PRO A 53 1.11 13.62 -3.04
CA PRO A 53 2.40 13.16 -3.53
C PRO A 53 2.56 13.55 -4.99
N ALA A 54 3.72 14.10 -5.34
CA ALA A 54 4.09 14.34 -6.72
C ALA A 54 4.23 13.02 -7.48
N GLN A 55 4.07 13.05 -8.80
CA GLN A 55 4.34 11.89 -9.63
C GLN A 55 5.85 11.60 -9.60
N ILE A 56 6.23 10.34 -9.35
CA ILE A 56 7.59 9.89 -9.67
C ILE A 56 7.57 9.50 -11.14
N SER A 57 8.12 10.36 -12.00
CA SER A 57 8.33 10.08 -13.43
C SER A 57 9.74 9.61 -13.74
N ASP A 58 10.68 9.83 -12.83
CA ASP A 58 12.11 9.67 -13.08
C ASP A 58 12.90 9.60 -11.75
N PRO A 59 14.15 9.12 -11.77
CA PRO A 59 14.98 9.04 -10.56
C PRO A 59 15.25 10.37 -9.86
N ILE A 60 15.30 11.49 -10.59
CA ILE A 60 15.52 12.84 -10.02
C ILE A 60 14.29 13.24 -9.19
N SER A 61 13.09 12.93 -9.69
CA SER A 61 11.85 13.11 -8.94
C SER A 61 11.85 12.32 -7.63
N PHE A 62 12.38 11.08 -7.61
CA PHE A 62 12.50 10.31 -6.37
C PHE A 62 13.53 10.88 -5.38
N HIS A 63 14.66 11.40 -5.88
CA HIS A 63 15.66 12.06 -5.03
C HIS A 63 15.04 13.18 -4.18
N HIS A 64 14.12 13.98 -4.73
CA HIS A 64 13.40 15.00 -3.96
C HIS A 64 12.54 14.45 -2.81
N PHE A 65 12.01 13.22 -2.93
CA PHE A 65 11.24 12.58 -1.87
C PHE A 65 12.11 12.11 -0.71
N VAL A 66 13.33 11.67 -1.02
CA VAL A 66 14.23 11.09 -0.02
C VAL A 66 15.25 12.08 0.52
N GLN A 67 15.52 13.18 -0.18
CA GLN A 67 16.48 14.21 0.24
C GLN A 67 16.20 14.77 1.65
N PRO A 68 14.94 14.97 2.10
CA PRO A 68 14.67 15.32 3.49
C PRO A 68 15.22 14.31 4.51
N LEU A 69 15.35 13.03 4.13
CA LEU A 69 15.88 11.99 5.02
C LEU A 69 17.36 12.20 5.36
N ALA A 70 18.13 12.80 4.45
CA ALA A 70 19.56 13.10 4.65
C ALA A 70 19.81 14.07 5.82
N HIS A 71 18.79 14.81 6.26
CA HIS A 71 18.90 15.82 7.31
C HIS A 71 18.55 15.30 8.70
N TYR A 72 18.08 14.05 8.83
CA TYR A 72 17.86 13.45 10.15
C TYR A 72 19.17 12.98 10.77
N SER A 73 19.34 13.28 12.05
CA SER A 73 20.47 12.81 12.87
C SER A 73 20.31 11.37 13.34
N GLU A 74 19.09 10.83 13.28
CA GLU A 74 18.76 9.44 13.60
C GLU A 74 18.65 8.64 12.31
N GLU A 75 18.83 7.32 12.37
CA GLU A 75 18.55 6.44 11.23
C GLU A 75 17.03 6.23 11.12
N HIS A 76 16.53 6.27 9.90
CA HIS A 76 15.14 6.07 9.52
C HIS A 76 15.08 5.06 8.38
N PHE A 77 14.19 4.09 8.51
CA PHE A 77 13.86 3.17 7.43
C PHE A 77 12.43 3.44 6.96
N ILE A 78 12.29 3.92 5.73
CA ILE A 78 11.02 4.35 5.14
C ILE A 78 10.63 3.41 4.01
N ALA A 79 9.35 3.05 3.93
CA ALA A 79 8.75 2.36 2.79
C ALA A 79 7.79 3.30 2.05
N PHE A 80 8.11 3.65 0.81
CA PHE A 80 7.22 4.35 -0.10
C PHE A 80 6.31 3.35 -0.80
N HIS A 81 5.02 3.61 -0.80
CA HIS A 81 4.01 2.76 -1.42
C HIS A 81 3.67 3.30 -2.81
N LEU A 82 3.66 2.42 -3.80
CA LEU A 82 3.43 2.75 -5.20
C LEU A 82 2.17 2.07 -5.72
N ASP A 83 1.43 2.75 -6.59
CA ASP A 83 0.36 2.13 -7.38
C ASP A 83 0.90 1.39 -8.62
N ALA A 84 0.01 0.79 -9.40
CA ALA A 84 0.38 0.03 -10.62
C ALA A 84 0.98 0.90 -11.75
N LYS A 85 0.96 2.23 -11.61
CA LYS A 85 1.64 3.19 -12.51
C LYS A 85 2.93 3.72 -11.88
N PHE A 86 3.42 3.06 -10.83
CA PHE A 86 4.57 3.46 -10.02
C PHE A 86 4.45 4.87 -9.43
N GLN A 87 3.24 5.32 -9.13
CA GLN A 87 2.99 6.61 -8.49
C GLN A 87 2.97 6.46 -6.98
N VAL A 88 3.61 7.36 -6.25
CA VAL A 88 3.58 7.36 -4.77
C VAL A 88 2.16 7.63 -4.29
N ILE A 89 1.63 6.70 -3.50
CA ILE A 89 0.31 6.83 -2.86
C ILE A 89 0.41 7.07 -1.34
N GLY A 90 1.62 7.00 -0.79
CA GLY A 90 1.95 7.27 0.60
C GLY A 90 3.32 6.71 0.98
N TYR A 91 3.72 6.90 2.24
CA TYR A 91 4.89 6.27 2.81
C TYR A 91 4.60 5.80 4.24
N HIS A 92 5.45 4.93 4.76
CA HIS A 92 5.43 4.49 6.15
C HIS A 92 6.84 4.50 6.72
N GLU A 93 7.03 5.16 7.86
CA GLU A 93 8.25 5.01 8.67
C GLU A 93 8.18 3.67 9.40
N VAL A 94 9.02 2.73 8.97
CA VAL A 94 9.07 1.36 9.48
C VAL A 94 9.90 1.32 10.76
N SER A 95 10.99 2.07 10.79
CA SER A 95 11.91 2.15 11.92
C SER A 95 12.52 3.54 12.04
N LYS A 96 12.84 3.91 13.28
CA LYS A 96 13.51 5.15 13.66
C LYS A 96 14.46 4.88 14.85
N GLY A 97 15.67 5.44 14.80
CA GLY A 97 16.73 5.23 15.79
C GLY A 97 17.78 4.23 15.31
N THR A 98 18.67 3.76 16.18
CA THR A 98 19.78 2.87 15.79
C THR A 98 19.29 1.58 15.11
N LEU A 99 19.75 1.32 13.89
CA LEU A 99 19.37 0.20 13.05
C LEU A 99 19.93 -1.12 13.61
N SER A 100 19.31 -1.65 14.66
CA SER A 100 19.39 -3.08 14.91
C SER A 100 18.61 -3.78 13.80
N ALA A 101 19.20 -4.78 13.12
CA ALA A 101 18.52 -5.59 12.10
C ALA A 101 17.18 -6.22 12.57
N SER A 102 16.90 -6.25 13.88
CA SER A 102 15.59 -6.70 14.40
C SER A 102 14.43 -5.72 14.14
N LEU A 103 14.72 -4.47 13.75
CA LEU A 103 13.72 -3.41 13.60
C LEU A 103 13.07 -3.38 12.20
N VAL A 104 13.73 -3.90 11.16
CA VAL A 104 13.21 -3.86 9.77
C VAL A 104 12.82 -5.26 9.31
N HIS A 105 11.75 -5.79 9.89
CA HIS A 105 11.22 -7.10 9.50
C HIS A 105 10.22 -6.95 8.32
N PRO A 106 10.22 -7.85 7.31
CA PRO A 106 9.29 -7.78 6.18
C PRO A 106 7.82 -7.60 6.58
N ARG A 107 7.36 -8.31 7.60
CA ARG A 107 6.01 -8.14 8.17
C ARG A 107 5.63 -6.69 8.50
N GLU A 108 6.55 -5.87 9.02
CA GLU A 108 6.26 -4.48 9.39
C GLU A 108 6.26 -3.59 8.14
N VAL A 109 7.22 -3.80 7.23
CA VAL A 109 7.29 -3.12 5.93
C VAL A 109 6.01 -3.35 5.12
N PHE A 110 5.61 -4.61 4.93
CA PHE A 110 4.49 -4.95 4.05
C PHE A 110 3.13 -4.72 4.69
N LYS A 111 3.02 -4.57 6.02
CA LYS A 111 1.72 -4.33 6.68
C LYS A 111 1.06 -3.04 6.20
N ALA A 112 1.81 -1.95 6.14
CA ALA A 112 1.29 -0.66 5.65
C ALA A 112 1.10 -0.66 4.12
N ALA A 113 1.99 -1.34 3.38
CA ALA A 113 1.88 -1.49 1.93
C ALA A 113 0.58 -2.22 1.53
N LEU A 114 0.27 -3.33 2.20
CA LEU A 114 -0.96 -4.09 1.94
C LEU A 114 -2.21 -3.31 2.34
N LEU A 115 -2.21 -2.64 3.49
CA LEU A 115 -3.35 -1.81 3.92
C LEU A 115 -3.59 -0.61 3.00
N SER A 116 -2.55 -0.12 2.33
CA SER A 116 -2.65 0.96 1.35
C SER A 116 -2.93 0.48 -0.09
N ASN A 117 -3.05 -0.84 -0.31
CA ASN A 117 -3.18 -1.46 -1.64
C ASN A 117 -2.01 -1.10 -2.57
N ALA A 118 -0.79 -1.07 -2.04
CA ALA A 118 0.41 -0.86 -2.84
C ALA A 118 0.58 -2.02 -3.84
N HIS A 119 0.89 -1.66 -5.09
CA HIS A 119 1.35 -2.60 -6.12
C HIS A 119 2.84 -2.94 -5.92
N ALA A 120 3.62 -1.93 -5.52
CA ALA A 120 5.04 -2.04 -5.32
C ALA A 120 5.51 -1.08 -4.22
N ILE A 121 6.74 -1.25 -3.76
CA ILE A 121 7.40 -0.38 -2.79
C ILE A 121 8.80 0.01 -3.24
N ILE A 122 9.23 1.20 -2.83
CA ILE A 122 10.64 1.57 -2.75
C ILE A 122 10.95 1.75 -1.27
N VAL A 123 12.06 1.20 -0.80
CA VAL A 123 12.52 1.43 0.57
C VAL A 123 13.70 2.40 0.57
N ALA A 124 13.78 3.25 1.58
CA ALA A 124 14.88 4.19 1.75
C ALA A 124 15.41 4.12 3.18
N HIS A 125 16.73 4.17 3.31
CA HIS A 125 17.42 4.17 4.59
C HIS A 125 18.44 5.32 4.61
N ASN A 126 18.35 6.24 5.57
CA ASN A 126 19.36 7.28 5.71
C ASN A 126 20.52 6.83 6.60
N HIS A 127 21.73 7.20 6.22
CA HIS A 127 22.95 7.03 7.01
C HIS A 127 23.41 8.41 7.51
N PRO A 128 23.19 8.76 8.80
CA PRO A 128 23.66 10.01 9.39
C PRO A 128 25.19 10.17 9.37
N SER A 129 25.93 9.07 9.18
CA SER A 129 27.39 9.05 9.07
C SER A 129 27.93 9.77 7.84
N GLY A 130 27.10 10.00 6.82
CA GLY A 130 27.47 10.65 5.56
C GLY A 130 27.81 9.67 4.43
N SER A 131 28.06 8.39 4.70
CA SER A 131 28.33 7.39 3.66
C SER A 131 27.04 6.93 2.97
N THR A 132 27.09 6.66 1.66
CA THR A 132 26.01 5.96 0.93
C THR A 132 26.32 4.48 0.66
N GLU A 133 27.43 3.97 1.20
CA GLU A 133 27.81 2.55 1.04
C GLU A 133 26.87 1.65 1.85
N PRO A 134 26.31 0.58 1.25
CA PRO A 134 25.44 -0.34 1.97
C PRO A 134 26.18 -1.10 3.06
N SER A 135 25.57 -1.15 4.24
CA SER A 135 25.99 -2.08 5.28
C SER A 135 25.64 -3.53 4.88
N ARG A 136 26.22 -4.50 5.59
CA ARG A 136 25.85 -5.91 5.40
C ARG A 136 24.37 -6.14 5.76
N GLU A 137 23.89 -5.44 6.76
CA GLU A 137 22.52 -5.45 7.25
C GLU A 137 21.55 -4.90 6.20
N ASP A 138 21.93 -3.85 5.48
CA ASP A 138 21.15 -3.30 4.36
C ASP A 138 20.97 -4.36 3.27
N ILE A 139 22.05 -5.03 2.87
CA ILE A 139 22.01 -6.08 1.84
C ILE A 139 21.15 -7.27 2.27
N GLU A 140 21.30 -7.73 3.52
CA GLU A 140 20.51 -8.85 4.05
C GLU A 140 19.02 -8.49 4.14
N THR A 141 18.71 -7.27 4.63
CA THR A 141 17.35 -6.73 4.68
C THR A 141 16.74 -6.68 3.29
N THR A 142 17.48 -6.16 2.31
CA THR A 142 17.05 -6.08 0.90
C THR A 142 16.67 -7.45 0.36
N LYS A 143 17.53 -8.46 0.54
CA LYS A 143 17.26 -9.84 0.10
C LYS A 143 15.99 -10.42 0.72
N GLN A 144 15.78 -10.19 2.01
CA GLN A 144 14.58 -10.66 2.72
C GLN A 144 13.32 -9.96 2.20
N LEU A 145 13.39 -8.65 1.97
CA LEU A 145 12.28 -7.86 1.43
C LEU A 145 11.91 -8.28 0.01
N ILE A 146 12.89 -8.48 -0.89
CA ILE A 146 12.65 -8.96 -2.26
C ILE A 146 11.92 -10.30 -2.25
N LYS A 147 12.41 -11.27 -1.46
CA LYS A 147 11.78 -12.59 -1.32
C LYS A 147 10.36 -12.50 -0.77
N ALA A 148 10.15 -11.70 0.27
CA ALA A 148 8.84 -11.50 0.87
C ALA A 148 7.89 -10.79 -0.09
N GLY A 149 8.33 -9.75 -0.79
CA GLY A 149 7.53 -9.00 -1.76
C GLY A 149 6.99 -9.89 -2.87
N LYS A 150 7.82 -10.81 -3.38
CA LYS A 150 7.41 -11.83 -4.37
C LYS A 150 6.28 -12.74 -3.85
N ILE A 151 6.32 -13.12 -2.58
CA ILE A 151 5.28 -13.96 -1.95
C ILE A 151 4.01 -13.14 -1.70
N MET A 152 4.15 -11.91 -1.24
CA MET A 152 3.03 -11.03 -0.88
C MET A 152 2.34 -10.39 -2.09
N GLY A 153 2.95 -10.48 -3.28
CA GLY A 153 2.45 -9.81 -4.49
C GLY A 153 2.65 -8.30 -4.48
N VAL A 154 3.67 -7.82 -3.77
CA VAL A 154 4.08 -6.41 -3.70
C VAL A 154 5.55 -6.32 -4.08
N GLU A 155 5.85 -5.80 -5.26
CA GLU A 155 7.22 -5.75 -5.78
C GLU A 155 8.09 -4.78 -4.96
N VAL A 156 9.33 -5.16 -4.65
CA VAL A 156 10.35 -4.21 -4.17
C VAL A 156 11.06 -3.67 -5.40
N VAL A 157 10.83 -2.41 -5.74
CA VAL A 157 11.39 -1.78 -6.94
C VAL A 157 12.87 -1.45 -6.74
N ASP A 158 13.16 -0.83 -5.59
CA ASP A 158 14.51 -0.36 -5.22
C ASP A 158 14.66 -0.28 -3.69
N HIS A 159 15.92 -0.26 -3.26
CA HIS A 159 16.34 0.13 -1.92
C HIS A 159 17.40 1.23 -2.05
N CYS A 160 17.06 2.44 -1.60
CA CYS A 160 17.94 3.60 -1.69
C CYS A 160 18.59 3.91 -0.34
N ILE A 161 19.91 4.02 -0.32
CA ILE A 161 20.67 4.52 0.84
C ILE A 161 20.93 5.99 0.62
N VAL A 162 20.62 6.82 1.62
CA VAL A 162 20.60 8.27 1.50
C VAL A 162 21.51 8.89 2.56
N SER A 163 22.33 9.85 2.17
CA SER A 163 23.18 10.58 3.10
C SER A 163 23.32 12.04 2.69
N SER A 164 24.08 12.83 3.45
CA SER A 164 24.45 14.18 3.05
C SER A 164 25.30 14.26 1.79
N GLU A 165 25.94 13.16 1.38
CA GLU A 165 26.80 13.09 0.20
C GLU A 165 26.04 12.65 -1.06
N GLY A 166 24.83 12.11 -0.92
CA GLY A 166 23.97 11.75 -2.05
C GLY A 166 23.06 10.56 -1.77
N MET A 167 22.79 9.79 -2.82
CA MET A 167 21.94 8.60 -2.77
C MET A 167 22.59 7.46 -3.56
N ASN A 168 22.52 6.24 -3.02
CA ASN A 168 22.91 5.00 -3.66
C ASN A 168 21.69 4.11 -3.89
N SER A 169 21.38 3.79 -5.15
CA SER A 169 20.36 2.80 -5.53
C SER A 169 20.97 1.41 -5.56
N LEU A 170 20.49 0.52 -4.68
CA LEU A 170 20.92 -0.88 -4.71
C LEU A 170 20.39 -1.61 -5.94
N ARG A 171 19.26 -1.18 -6.52
CA ARG A 171 18.77 -1.76 -7.77
C ARG A 171 19.74 -1.54 -8.93
N GLU A 172 20.35 -0.36 -8.99
CA GLU A 172 21.31 0.02 -10.04
C GLU A 172 22.72 -0.54 -9.77
N ASN A 173 23.20 -0.40 -8.53
CA ASN A 173 24.59 -0.73 -8.18
C ASN A 173 24.77 -2.19 -7.73
N GLU A 174 23.72 -2.83 -7.23
CA GLU A 174 23.72 -4.23 -6.79
C GLU A 174 22.61 -5.05 -7.49
N PRO A 175 22.52 -5.04 -8.85
CA PRO A 175 21.40 -5.61 -9.59
C PRO A 175 21.25 -7.13 -9.37
N HIS A 176 22.35 -7.79 -8.97
CA HIS A 176 22.39 -9.21 -8.67
C HIS A 176 21.40 -9.62 -7.54
N LEU A 177 21.01 -8.69 -6.67
CA LEU A 177 20.04 -8.94 -5.59
C LEU A 177 18.62 -9.22 -6.12
N TRP A 178 18.26 -8.69 -7.30
CA TRP A 178 16.94 -8.86 -7.92
C TRP A 178 16.88 -10.03 -8.90
N LEU A 179 18.01 -10.65 -9.22
CA LEU A 179 18.08 -11.76 -10.19
C LEU A 179 17.88 -13.14 -9.56
N THR A 180 17.83 -13.21 -8.23
CA THR A 180 17.67 -14.46 -7.43
C THR A 180 16.23 -14.68 -6.97
#